data_AF-A0AAU7EIZ7-F1
#
_entry.id   AF-A0AAU7EIZ7-F1
#
_cell.length_a   1.000
_cell.length_b   1.000
_cell.length_c   1.000
_cell.angle_alpha   90.00
_cell.angle_beta   90.00
_cell.angle_gamma   90.00
#
_symmetry.space_group_name_H-M   'P 1'
#
loop_
_entity.id
_entity.type
_entity.pdbx_description
1 polymer ?
#
loop_
_entity_poly.entity_id
_entity_poly.type
_entity_poly.pdbx_seq_one_letter_code
_entity_poly.pdbx_strand_id
1 'polypeptide(L)' 'MNIPDLEKMWSAFADIPFNLDDEIESDFYCWEKGTYRFDIWHWFDQNLPNRIVKDFNMI' A
#
# COMPACT_ATOMS: atom_id res chain seq x y z
N MET A 1 -6.19 -12.82 3.72
CA MET A 1 -5.75 -11.71 4.60
C MET A 1 -7.02 -11.07 5.15
N ASN A 2 -7.11 -10.79 6.45
CA ASN A 2 -8.28 -10.09 7.02
C ASN A 2 -8.07 -8.57 6.97
N ILE A 3 -9.10 -7.78 7.29
CA ILE A 3 -9.01 -6.30 7.29
C ILE A 3 -7.89 -5.80 8.24
N PRO A 4 -7.77 -6.27 9.49
CA PRO A 4 -6.67 -5.89 10.39
C PRO A 4 -5.27 -6.15 9.84
N ASP A 5 -5.07 -7.23 9.09
CA ASP A 5 -3.79 -7.54 8.45
C ASP A 5 -3.49 -6.55 7.33
N LEU A 6 -4.51 -6.16 6.54
CA LEU A 6 -4.38 -5.14 5.50
C LEU A 6 -4.11 -3.75 6.10
N GLU A 7 -4.74 -3.39 7.22
CA GLU A 7 -4.47 -2.14 7.95
C GLU A 7 -3.01 -2.07 8.42
N LYS A 8 -2.48 -3.15 8.98
CA LYS A 8 -1.06 -3.23 9.39
C LYS A 8 -0.13 -3.12 8.19
N MET A 9 -0.44 -3.82 7.10
CA MET A 9 0.34 -3.76 5.88
C MET A 9 0.34 -2.33 5.32
N TRP A 10 -0.81 -1.66 5.29
CA TRP A 10 -0.93 -0.28 4.87
C TRP A 10 -0.15 0.69 5.75
N SER A 11 -0.22 0.53 7.08
CA SER A 11 0.60 1.32 8.00
C SER A 11 2.10 1.13 7.76
N ALA A 12 2.54 -0.09 7.49
CA ALA A 12 3.94 -0.37 7.18
C ALA A 12 4.36 0.22 5.82
N PHE A 13 3.43 0.31 4.87
CA PHE A 13 3.69 0.92 3.56
C PHE A 13 4.01 2.41 3.67
N ALA A 14 3.40 3.14 4.61
CA ALA A 14 3.66 4.57 4.82
C ALA A 14 5.11 4.88 5.24
N ASP A 15 5.81 3.91 5.82
CA ASP A 15 7.21 4.04 6.24
C ASP A 15 8.21 3.63 5.14
N ILE A 16 7.73 3.14 3.99
CA ILE A 16 8.62 2.71 2.88
C ILE A 16 9.09 3.95 2.10
N PRO A 17 10.41 4.19 2.01
CA PRO A 17 10.95 5.27 1.19
C PRO A 17 10.69 5.01 -0.29
N PHE A 18 10.46 6.08 -1.04
CA PHE A 18 10.30 6.07 -2.48
C PHE A 18 11.27 7.06 -3.14
N ASN A 19 11.69 6.75 -4.36
CA ASN A 19 12.60 7.58 -5.15
C ASN A 19 11.86 8.76 -5.83
N LEU A 20 12.57 9.53 -6.65
CA LEU A 20 11.98 10.69 -7.38
C LEU A 20 10.95 10.28 -8.45
N ASP A 21 10.97 9.02 -8.87
CA ASP A 21 10.04 8.45 -9.85
C ASP A 21 8.83 7.77 -9.16
N ASP A 22 8.62 8.02 -7.86
CA ASP A 22 7.56 7.45 -7.03
C ASP A 22 7.58 5.92 -6.90
N GLU A 23 8.75 5.31 -7.06
CA GLU A 23 8.95 3.86 -6.89
C GLU A 23 9.52 3.53 -5.52
N ILE A 24 9.12 2.40 -4.93
CA ILE A 24 9.64 1.96 -3.62
C ILE A 24 11.13 1.63 -3.69
N GLU A 25 11.91 2.04 -2.69
CA GLU A 25 13.37 1.87 -2.67
C GLU A 25 13.83 0.54 -2.04
N SER A 26 12.90 -0.27 -1.55
CA SER A 26 13.12 -1.59 -0.97
C SER A 26 11.98 -2.53 -1.31
N ASP A 27 12.23 -3.85 -1.28
CA ASP A 27 11.17 -4.85 -1.39
C ASP A 27 10.13 -4.67 -0.27
N PHE A 28 8.86 -4.86 -0.62
CA PHE A 28 7.73 -4.73 0.28
C PHE A 28 6.76 -5.88 0.03
N TYR A 29 6.68 -6.86 0.94
CA TYR A 29 5.86 -8.07 0.79
C TYR A 29 6.06 -8.78 -0.56
N CYS A 30 5.10 -8.68 -1.48
CA CYS A 30 5.13 -9.29 -2.81
C CYS A 30 5.57 -8.32 -3.92
N TRP A 31 5.88 -7.07 -3.57
CA TRP A 31 6.37 -6.04 -4.49
C TRP A 31 7.87 -5.88 -4.34
N GLU A 32 8.57 -5.86 -5.46
CA GLU A 32 10.02 -5.67 -5.49
C GLU A 32 10.36 -4.17 -5.50
N LYS A 33 11.57 -3.84 -5.04
CA LYS A 33 12.17 -2.51 -5.24
C LYS A 33 11.98 -2.04 -6.68
N GLY A 34 11.55 -0.79 -6.87
CA GLY A 34 11.22 -0.24 -8.18
C GLY A 34 9.74 -0.35 -8.54
N THR A 35 8.91 -0.98 -7.70
CA THR A 35 7.46 -0.96 -7.90
C THR A 35 6.91 0.44 -7.67
N TYR A 36 6.08 0.92 -8.59
CA TYR A 36 5.39 2.20 -8.48
C TYR A 36 4.44 2.21 -7.27
N ARG A 37 4.58 3.18 -6.37
CA ARG A 37 3.81 3.21 -5.12
C ARG A 37 2.29 3.29 -5.33
N PHE A 38 1.86 3.90 -6.43
CA PHE A 38 0.45 4.02 -6.77
C PHE A 38 -0.16 2.69 -7.24
N ASP A 39 0.63 1.77 -7.79
CA ASP A 39 0.16 0.42 -8.13
C ASP A 39 -0.16 -0.36 -6.85
N ILE A 40 0.67 -0.18 -5.81
CA ILE A 40 0.45 -0.75 -4.48
C ILE A 40 -0.81 -0.14 -3.85
N TRP A 41 -0.99 1.19 -3.93
CA TRP A 41 -2.23 1.85 -3.49
C TRP A 41 -3.47 1.33 -4.21
N HIS A 42 -3.41 1.19 -5.54
CA HIS A 42 -4.51 0.66 -6.33
C HIS A 42 -4.82 -0.80 -5.96
N TRP A 43 -3.80 -1.60 -5.64
CA TRP A 43 -4.02 -2.94 -5.14
C TRP A 43 -4.82 -2.94 -3.83
N PHE A 44 -4.49 -2.06 -2.87
CA PHE A 44 -5.29 -1.93 -1.64
C PHE A 44 -6.73 -1.48 -1.93
N ASP A 45 -6.94 -0.53 -2.86
CA ASP A 45 -8.28 -0.09 -3.28
C ASP A 45 -9.14 -1.25 -3.80
N GLN A 46 -8.55 -2.19 -4.53
CA GLN A 46 -9.25 -3.36 -5.09
C GLN A 46 -9.48 -4.50 -4.08
N ASN A 47 -8.61 -4.63 -3.07
CA ASN A 47 -8.66 -5.72 -2.10
C ASN A 47 -9.44 -5.37 -0.82
N LEU A 48 -9.82 -4.11 -0.64
CA LEU A 48 -10.64 -3.63 0.48
C LEU A 48 -12.13 -3.56 0.10
N PRO A 49 -13.04 -4.08 0.94
CA PRO A 49 -14.46 -4.18 0.61
C PRO A 49 -15.14 -2.84 0.35
N ASN A 50 -14.74 -1.77 1.04
CA ASN A 50 -15.28 -0.42 0.83
C ASN A 50 -14.26 0.53 0.21
N ARG A 51 -13.12 0.01 -0.28
CA ARG A 51 -11.94 0.78 -0.73
C ARG A 51 -11.17 1.44 0.40
N ILE A 52 -9.94 1.84 0.08
CA ILE A 52 -8.97 2.37 1.04
C ILE A 52 -9.48 3.62 1.77
N VAL A 53 -10.20 4.49 1.06
CA VAL A 53 -10.74 5.74 1.58
C VAL A 53 -11.73 5.48 2.72
N LYS A 54 -12.64 4.53 2.52
CA LYS A 54 -13.69 4.24 3.52
C LYS A 54 -13.23 3.29 4.59
N ASP A 55 -12.48 2.25 4.25
CA ASP A 55 -12.06 1.25 5.24
C ASP A 55 -10.97 1.79 6.18
N PHE A 56 -10.09 2.69 5.71
CA PHE A 56 -9.03 3.26 6.53
C PHE A 56 -9.30 4.72 6.96
N ASN A 57 -10.54 5.21 6.82
CA ASN A 57 -10.95 6.59 7.17
C ASN A 57 -10.02 7.67 6.60
N MET A 58 -9.55 7.48 5.37
CA MET A 58 -8.70 8.45 4.68
C MET A 58 -9.55 9.51 3.97
N ILE A 59 -10.12 10.44 4.75
CA ILE A 59 -10.90 11.64 4.35
C ILE A 59 -12.17 11.40 3.51
#